data_AF-A0A959WZU5-F1
#
_entry.id   AF-A0A959WZU5-F1
#
_cell.length_a   1.000
_cell.length_b   1.000
_cell.length_c   1.000
_cell.angle_alpha   90.00
_cell.angle_beta   90.00
_cell.angle_gamma   90.00
#
_symmetry.space_group_name_H-M   'P 1'
#
loop_
_entity.id
_entity.type
_entity.pdbx_description
1 polymer ?
#
loop_
_entity_poly.entity_id
_entity_poly.type
_entity_poly.pdbx_seq_one_letter_code
_entity_poly.pdbx_strand_id
1 'polypeptide(L)' 'MTGILIAGTSSDAGKSLMVTGICRALKRRGIDVVPFKAQNMSNNS' A
#
# COMPACT_ATOMS: atom_id res chain seq x y z
N MET A 1 -1.41 15.77 -5.64
CA MET A 1 -0.80 14.53 -5.13
C MET A 1 -1.75 13.38 -5.48
N THR A 2 -1.28 12.39 -6.22
CA THR A 2 -2.10 11.26 -6.69
C THR A 2 -1.82 10.04 -5.81
N GLY A 3 -2.86 9.37 -5.31
CA GLY A 3 -2.74 8.20 -4.43
C GLY A 3 -3.41 6.96 -5.02
N ILE A 4 -2.88 5.78 -4.67
CA ILE A 4 -3.46 4.48 -5.02
C ILE A 4 -3.70 3.72 -3.71
N LEU A 5 -4.94 3.28 -3.50
CA LEU A 5 -5.30 2.44 -2.35
C LEU A 5 -5.22 0.96 -2.73
N ILE A 6 -4.45 0.19 -1.96
CA ILE A 6 -4.42 -1.27 -2.04
C ILE A 6 -5.19 -1.84 -0.85
N ALA A 7 -6.41 -2.31 -1.10
CA ALA A 7 -7.31 -2.89 -0.11
C ALA A 7 -7.42 -4.41 -0.25
N GLY A 8 -7.92 -5.07 0.79
CA GLY A 8 -8.16 -6.51 0.80
C GLY A 8 -9.07 -6.88 1.98
N THR A 9 -9.80 -7.98 1.84
CA THR A 9 -10.88 -8.39 2.75
C THR A 9 -10.42 -9.20 3.96
N SER A 10 -9.13 -9.56 4.00
CA SER A 10 -8.49 -10.24 5.12
C SER A 10 -7.14 -9.61 5.43
N SER A 11 -6.68 -9.74 6.68
CA SER A 11 -5.39 -9.24 7.14
C SER A 11 -4.23 -9.78 6.29
N ASP A 12 -4.26 -11.06 5.95
CA ASP A 12 -3.19 -11.78 5.26
C ASP A 12 -3.37 -11.87 3.75
N ALA A 13 -4.26 -11.08 3.17
CA ALA A 13 -4.52 -11.04 1.73
C ALA A 13 -3.32 -10.53 0.87
N GLY A 14 -2.11 -10.41 1.43
CA GLY A 14 -0.92 -10.01 0.68
C GLY A 14 -0.81 -8.53 0.33
N LYS A 15 -1.62 -7.66 0.94
CA LYS A 15 -1.66 -6.21 0.66
C LYS A 15 -0.28 -5.54 0.75
N SER A 16 0.47 -5.83 1.82
CA SER A 16 1.82 -5.28 2.01
C SER A 16 2.77 -5.72 0.89
N LEU A 17 2.74 -7.00 0.50
CA LEU A 17 3.59 -7.53 -0.57
C LEU A 17 3.27 -6.88 -1.91
N MET A 18 1.97 -6.71 -2.21
CA MET A 18 1.54 -6.00 -3.42
C MET A 18 2.00 -4.54 -3.44
N VAL A 19 1.83 -3.80 -2.34
CA VAL A 19 2.32 -2.42 -2.22
C VAL A 19 3.83 -2.37 -2.45
N THR A 20 4.61 -3.27 -1.84
CA THR A 20 6.07 -3.35 -2.05
C THR A 20 6.43 -3.60 -3.52
N GLY A 21 5.74 -4.53 -4.19
CA GLY A 21 5.97 -4.85 -5.60
C GLY A 21 5.69 -3.66 -6.53
N ILE A 22 4.58 -2.96 -6.29
CA ILE A 22 4.19 -1.76 -7.05
C ILE A 22 5.22 -0.64 -6.83
N CYS A 23 5.57 -0.33 -5.58
CA CYS A 23 6.58 0.69 -5.27
C CYS A 23 7.93 0.37 -5.93
N ARG A 24 8.37 -0.90 -5.90
CA ARG A 24 9.58 -1.37 -6.58
C ARG A 24 9.51 -1.12 -8.09
N ALA A 25 8.39 -1.48 -8.72
CA ALA A 25 8.21 -1.31 -10.17
C ALA A 25 8.19 0.16 -10.59
N LEU A 26 7.48 1.02 -9.85
CA LEU A 26 7.43 2.46 -10.11
C LEU A 26 8.79 3.12 -9.91
N LYS A 27 9.50 2.78 -8.84
CA LYS A 27 10.84 3.35 -8.59
C LYS A 27 11.85 2.96 -9.69
N ARG A 28 11.76 1.74 -10.22
CA ARG A 28 12.58 1.31 -11.39
C ARG A 28 12.29 2.10 -12.66
N ARG A 29 11.10 2.72 -12.77
CA ARG A 29 10.70 3.58 -13.90
C ARG A 29 11.02 5.06 -13.66
N GLY A 30 11.76 5.39 -12.61
CA GLY A 30 12.11 6.77 -12.27
C GLY A 30 10.97 7.56 -11.60
N ILE A 31 9.89 6.90 -11.19
CA ILE A 31 8.77 7.55 -10.50
C ILE A 31 9.07 7.56 -8.99
N ASP A 32 9.01 8.73 -8.39
CA ASP A 32 9.08 8.85 -6.93
C ASP A 32 7.79 8.37 -6.28
N VAL A 33 7.96 7.53 -5.27
CA VAL A 33 6.87 6.87 -4.56
C VAL A 33 7.11 6.94 -3.07
N VAL A 34 6.03 7.16 -2.32
CA VAL A 34 6.04 7.17 -0.85
C VAL A 34 4.92 6.24 -0.38
N PRO A 35 5.25 5.06 0.18
CA PRO A 35 4.23 4.15 0.71
C PRO A 35 3.64 4.72 2.00
N PHE A 36 2.32 4.60 2.16
CA PHE A 36 1.61 4.95 3.38
C PHE A 36 0.82 3.75 3.90
N LYS A 37 1.00 3.42 5.18
CA LYS A 37 0.21 2.37 5.84
C LYS A 37 -0.96 3.03 6.57
N ALA A 38 -2.14 2.92 5.98
CA ALA A 38 -3.37 3.37 6.63
C ALA A 38 -3.60 2.57 7.92
N GLN A 39 -3.95 3.28 8.99
CA GLN A 39 -4.41 2.68 10.24
C GLN A 39 -5.78 2.02 10.04
N ASN A 40 -6.00 0.88 10.68
CA ASN A 40 -7.32 0.25 10.67
C ASN A 40 -8.24 1.03 11.63
N MET A 41 -9.43 1.41 11.17
CA MET A 41 -10.37 2.24 11.94
C MET A 41 -11.09 1.45 13.06
N SER A 42 -10.79 0.16 13.22
CA SER A 42 -11.48 -0.73 14.16
C SER A 42 -10.93 -0.71 15.59
N ASN A 43 -9.90 0.09 15.90
CA ASN A 43 -9.30 0.13 17.23
C ASN A 43 -9.94 1.15 18.19
N ASN A 44 -11.17 1.59 17.90
CA ASN A 44 -12.00 2.31 18.86
C ASN A 44 -12.73 1.28 19.74
N SER A 45 -12.07 0.87 20.83
CA SER A 45 -12.74 0.26 21.98
C SER A 45 -13.77 1.20 22.59
#